data_AF-A0A817JCZ0-F1
#
_entry.id   AF-A0A817JCZ0-F1
#
_cell.length_a   1.000
_cell.length_b   1.000
_cell.length_c   1.000
_cell.angle_alpha   90.00
_cell.angle_beta   90.00
_cell.angle_gamma   90.00
#
_symmetry.space_group_name_H-M   'P 1'
#
loop_
_entity.id
_entity.type
_entity.pdbx_description
1 polymer ?
#
loop_
_entity_poly.entity_id
_entity_poly.type
_entity_poly.pdbx_seq_one_letter_code
_entity_poly.pdbx_strand_id
1 'polypeptide(L)'
;MAFRTYGKFSAKRSIRKDQIVEWLENHGIQFDLTLKKSELLEIALENKPVDEVAQEFNVEILWLPVRHCSLNPIEIAWAGLNDYARKNNTSFSLTNVYELVSEFIAGFDDKAAQDAIRRAEEVGTLYKAADEFLENTVEPQLIDDISDTEIDNLSDTSNDSTQF
;
A
#
# COMPACT_ATOMS: atom_id res chain seq x y z
N MET A 1 17.30 -3.91 -5.34
CA MET A 1 16.38 -4.07 -4.20
C MET A 1 14.97 -4.11 -4.79
N ALA A 2 14.46 -5.30 -5.12
CA ALA A 2 13.21 -5.42 -5.88
C ALA A 2 12.01 -5.46 -4.94
N PHE A 3 11.31 -4.34 -4.81
CA PHE A 3 9.96 -4.34 -4.25
C PHE A 3 8.95 -4.52 -5.39
N ARG A 4 8.93 -5.72 -5.96
CA ARG A 4 7.82 -6.17 -6.81
C ARG A 4 7.13 -7.31 -6.10
N THR A 5 6.26 -6.96 -5.16
CA THR A 5 5.20 -7.86 -4.71
C THR A 5 3.88 -7.16 -4.99
N TYR A 6 3.26 -7.53 -6.11
CA TYR A 6 1.83 -7.34 -6.35
C TYR A 6 1.06 -8.28 -5.41
N GLY A 7 1.19 -8.04 -4.10
CA GLY A 7 0.43 -8.71 -3.07
C GLY A 7 -0.95 -8.06 -3.00
N LYS A 8 -1.94 -8.69 -3.65
CA LYS A 8 -3.39 -8.50 -3.52
C LYS A 8 -3.79 -7.24 -2.72
N PHE A 9 -3.72 -6.07 -3.33
CA PHE A 9 -4.28 -4.87 -2.73
C PHE A 9 -5.80 -5.00 -2.73
N SER A 10 -6.37 -5.16 -1.53
CA SER A 10 -7.80 -5.17 -1.25
C SER A 10 -8.41 -3.84 -1.69
N ALA A 11 -8.88 -3.80 -2.94
CA ALA A 11 -9.63 -2.67 -3.46
C ALA A 11 -10.90 -2.50 -2.63
N LYS A 12 -11.14 -1.30 -2.10
CA LYS A 12 -12.51 -0.89 -1.75
C LYS A 12 -13.36 -0.97 -3.02
N ARG A 13 -14.11 -2.06 -3.14
CA ARG A 13 -14.92 -2.49 -4.29
C ARG A 13 -16.12 -1.55 -4.53
N SER A 14 -15.92 -0.38 -5.14
CA SER A 14 -17.04 0.50 -5.55
C SER A 14 -16.96 1.06 -6.97
N ILE A 15 -16.04 0.58 -7.82
CA ILE A 15 -16.08 0.92 -9.25
C ILE A 15 -16.97 -0.10 -9.97
N ARG A 16 -17.81 0.29 -10.92
CA ARG A 16 -18.64 -0.65 -11.68
C ARG A 16 -17.89 -1.18 -12.91
N LYS A 17 -18.32 -2.32 -13.49
CA LYS A 17 -17.61 -2.97 -14.61
C LYS A 17 -17.60 -2.06 -15.86
N ASP A 18 -18.70 -1.39 -16.15
CA ASP A 18 -18.86 -0.38 -17.20
C ASP A 18 -17.82 0.73 -17.09
N GLN A 19 -17.57 1.24 -15.89
CA GLN A 19 -16.59 2.31 -15.67
C GLN A 19 -15.14 1.85 -15.92
N ILE A 20 -14.83 0.58 -15.66
CA ILE A 20 -13.50 0.01 -15.95
C ILE A 20 -13.31 -0.14 -17.46
N VAL A 21 -14.35 -0.64 -18.15
CA VAL A 21 -14.37 -0.79 -19.61
C VAL A 21 -14.19 0.56 -20.30
N GLU A 22 -14.99 1.56 -19.92
CA GLU A 22 -14.88 2.93 -20.45
C GLU A 22 -13.48 3.51 -20.21
N TRP A 23 -12.90 3.27 -19.03
CA TRP A 23 -11.54 3.71 -18.74
C TRP A 23 -10.51 3.03 -19.65
N LEU A 24 -10.56 1.70 -19.83
CA LEU A 24 -9.64 0.96 -20.68
C LEU A 24 -9.74 1.40 -22.16
N GLU A 25 -10.96 1.61 -22.65
CA GLU A 25 -11.20 2.10 -24.01
C GLU A 25 -10.62 3.51 -24.22
N ASN A 26 -10.82 4.41 -23.25
CA ASN A 26 -10.30 5.78 -23.31
C ASN A 26 -8.76 5.84 -23.30
N HIS A 27 -8.10 4.83 -22.73
CA HIS A 27 -6.63 4.72 -22.71
C HIS A 27 -6.10 3.84 -23.87
N GLY A 28 -6.97 3.36 -24.77
CA GLY A 28 -6.57 2.55 -25.92
C GLY A 28 -6.00 1.17 -25.56
N ILE A 29 -6.28 0.67 -24.35
CA ILE A 29 -5.78 -0.61 -23.86
C ILE A 29 -6.66 -1.72 -24.44
N GLN A 30 -6.03 -2.77 -24.98
CA GLN A 30 -6.73 -3.94 -25.51
C GLN A 30 -7.15 -4.87 -24.37
N PHE A 31 -8.42 -5.27 -24.34
CA PHE A 31 -8.96 -6.21 -23.35
C PHE A 31 -10.11 -7.03 -23.94
N ASP A 32 -10.47 -8.13 -23.27
CA ASP A 32 -11.63 -8.94 -23.63
C ASP A 32 -12.84 -8.60 -22.74
N LEU A 33 -13.97 -8.25 -23.36
CA LEU A 33 -15.24 -7.91 -22.69
C LEU A 33 -15.83 -9.07 -21.88
N THR A 34 -15.48 -10.32 -22.21
CA THR A 34 -15.91 -11.52 -21.48
C THR A 34 -15.25 -11.65 -20.11
N LEU A 35 -14.13 -10.93 -19.87
CA LEU A 35 -13.40 -10.96 -18.62
C LEU A 35 -14.26 -10.51 -17.43
N LYS A 36 -13.99 -11.10 -16.28
CA LYS A 36 -14.61 -10.72 -15.02
C LYS A 36 -14.13 -9.34 -14.62
N LYS A 37 -14.95 -8.66 -13.82
CA LYS A 37 -14.63 -7.33 -13.28
C LYS A 37 -13.24 -7.27 -12.61
N SER A 38 -12.84 -8.34 -11.91
CA SER A 38 -11.53 -8.42 -11.25
C SER A 38 -10.37 -8.44 -12.24
N GLU A 39 -10.51 -9.16 -13.34
CA GLU A 39 -9.48 -9.30 -14.38
C GLU A 39 -9.34 -8.00 -15.17
N LEU A 40 -10.46 -7.36 -15.52
CA LEU A 40 -10.43 -6.02 -16.13
C LEU A 40 -9.80 -4.97 -15.21
N LEU A 41 -10.06 -5.07 -13.89
CA LEU A 41 -9.46 -4.17 -12.91
C LEU A 41 -7.94 -4.40 -12.81
N GLU A 42 -7.49 -5.64 -12.89
CA GLU A 42 -6.07 -5.98 -12.89
C GLU A 42 -5.36 -5.39 -14.11
N ILE A 43 -5.93 -5.57 -15.31
CA ILE A 43 -5.42 -4.94 -16.55
C ILE A 43 -5.34 -3.41 -16.40
N ALA A 44 -6.39 -2.78 -15.87
CA ALA A 44 -6.40 -1.33 -15.66
C ALA A 44 -5.34 -0.87 -14.63
N LEU A 45 -5.07 -1.69 -13.61
CA LEU A 45 -4.05 -1.41 -12.59
C LEU A 45 -2.63 -1.62 -13.09
N GLU A 46 -2.43 -2.47 -14.10
CA GLU A 46 -1.13 -2.71 -14.75
C GLU A 46 -0.75 -1.62 -15.76
N ASN A 47 -1.74 -0.88 -16.27
CA ASN A 47 -1.56 0.14 -17.30
C ASN A 47 -1.86 1.55 -16.76
N LYS A 48 -1.43 1.86 -15.53
CA LYS A 48 -1.72 3.19 -14.98
C LYS A 48 -1.01 4.26 -15.83
N PRO A 49 -1.64 5.42 -16.09
CA PRO A 49 -1.03 6.50 -16.88
C PRO A 49 0.31 6.98 -16.33
N VAL A 50 0.52 6.84 -15.01
CA VAL A 50 1.79 7.15 -14.36
C VAL A 50 2.92 6.22 -14.83
N ASP A 51 2.61 4.96 -15.10
CA ASP A 51 3.59 3.97 -15.58
C ASP A 51 4.05 4.28 -17.01
N GLU A 52 3.14 4.75 -17.88
CA GLU A 52 3.47 5.17 -19.25
C GLU A 52 4.41 6.37 -19.27
N VAL A 53 4.08 7.40 -18.48
CA VAL A 53 4.94 8.59 -18.35
C VAL A 53 6.30 8.21 -17.75
N ALA A 54 6.33 7.39 -16.71
CA ALA A 54 7.60 6.96 -16.13
C ALA A 54 8.46 6.16 -17.12
N GLN A 55 7.85 5.33 -17.97
CA GLN A 55 8.56 4.64 -19.06
C GLN A 55 9.13 5.62 -20.09
N GLU A 56 8.37 6.64 -20.50
CA GLU A 56 8.85 7.68 -21.42
C GLU A 56 10.12 8.37 -20.90
N PHE A 57 10.18 8.64 -19.59
CA PHE A 57 11.32 9.29 -18.95
C PHE A 57 12.37 8.32 -18.39
N ASN A 58 12.22 7.01 -18.61
CA ASN A 58 13.09 5.96 -18.05
C ASN A 58 13.27 6.09 -16.51
N VAL A 59 12.16 6.36 -15.81
CA VAL A 59 12.08 6.48 -14.35
C VAL A 59 11.52 5.19 -13.77
N GLU A 60 12.21 4.62 -12.79
CA GLU A 60 11.69 3.51 -12.00
C GLU A 60 10.72 4.03 -10.92
N ILE A 61 9.50 3.49 -10.90
CA ILE A 61 8.50 3.84 -9.87
C ILE A 61 8.65 2.90 -8.68
N LEU A 62 8.88 3.50 -7.50
CA LEU A 62 8.76 2.80 -6.22
C LEU A 62 7.35 3.00 -5.65
N TRP A 63 6.54 1.95 -5.64
CA TRP A 63 5.21 1.98 -5.04
C TRP A 63 5.28 1.73 -3.53
N LEU A 64 4.66 2.63 -2.77
CA LEU A 64 4.56 2.50 -1.32
C LEU A 64 3.22 1.86 -0.91
N PRO A 65 3.21 1.00 0.12
CA PRO A 65 1.98 0.48 0.69
C PRO A 65 1.06 1.59 1.21
N VAL A 66 -0.24 1.45 0.95
CA VAL A 66 -1.25 2.43 1.39
C VAL A 66 -1.28 2.50 2.93
N ARG A 67 -1.29 3.71 3.50
CA ARG A 67 -1.28 3.98 4.96
C ARG A 67 0.01 3.65 5.71
N HIS A 68 1.12 3.47 5.01
CA HIS A 68 2.43 3.27 5.62
C HIS A 68 3.37 4.46 5.35
N CYS A 69 3.01 5.65 5.87
CA CYS A 69 3.82 6.87 5.68
C CYS A 69 5.24 6.74 6.26
N SER A 70 5.44 5.85 7.22
CA SER A 70 6.76 5.50 7.79
C SER A 70 7.73 4.88 6.78
N LEU A 71 7.24 4.37 5.65
CA LEU A 71 8.05 3.86 4.54
C LEU A 71 8.38 4.94 3.50
N ASN A 72 7.90 6.17 3.69
CA ASN A 72 8.12 7.28 2.77
C ASN A 72 9.15 8.26 3.35
N PRO A 73 10.40 8.32 2.81
CA PRO A 73 11.44 9.20 3.34
C PRO A 73 11.04 10.68 3.40
N ILE A 74 10.20 11.16 2.47
CA ILE A 74 9.76 12.57 2.47
C ILE A 74 8.90 12.90 3.69
N GLU A 75 8.12 11.95 4.21
CA GLU A 75 7.29 12.13 5.42
C GLU A 75 8.18 12.29 6.66
N ILE A 76 9.32 11.62 6.67
CA ILE A 76 10.34 11.76 7.72
C ILE A 76 10.98 13.14 7.66
N ALA A 77 11.27 13.65 6.45
CA ALA A 77 11.75 15.02 6.26
C ALA A 77 10.70 16.06 6.71
N TRP A 78 9.44 15.86 6.33
CA TRP A 78 8.32 16.70 6.75
C TRP A 78 8.13 16.71 8.26
N ALA A 79 8.25 15.56 8.93
CA ALA A 79 8.21 15.49 10.39
C ALA A 79 9.31 16.35 11.02
N GLY A 80 10.54 16.27 10.50
CA GLY A 80 11.67 17.10 10.93
C GLY A 80 11.41 18.60 10.73
N LEU A 81 10.90 18.98 9.56
CA LEU A 81 10.54 20.37 9.26
C LEU A 81 9.44 20.89 10.19
N ASN A 82 8.38 20.10 10.40
CA ASN A 82 7.28 20.45 11.29
C ASN A 82 7.76 20.62 12.74
N ASP A 83 8.65 19.74 13.20
CA ASP A 83 9.26 19.85 14.53
C ASP A 83 10.14 21.09 14.65
N TYR A 84 10.93 21.41 13.62
CA TYR A 84 11.74 22.63 13.59
C TYR A 84 10.86 23.88 13.66
N ALA A 85 9.87 23.98 12.78
CA ALA A 85 8.94 25.11 12.75
C ALA A 85 8.19 25.25 14.08
N ARG A 86 7.70 24.15 14.66
CA ARG A 86 6.97 24.18 15.95
C ARG A 86 7.84 24.67 17.11
N LYS A 87 9.12 24.28 17.15
CA LYS A 87 10.05 24.68 18.22
C LYS A 87 10.47 26.14 18.11
N ASN A 88 10.58 26.67 16.89
CA ASN A 88 11.14 28.00 16.64
C ASN A 88 10.08 29.06 16.32
N ASN A 89 8.85 28.67 16.03
CA ASN A 89 7.77 29.62 15.74
C ASN A 89 7.24 30.29 17.02
N THR A 90 7.92 31.35 17.45
CA THR A 90 7.56 32.14 18.63
C THR A 90 6.61 33.29 18.33
N SER A 91 6.55 33.76 17.08
CA SER A 91 5.72 34.91 16.67
C SER A 91 4.32 34.53 16.21
N PHE A 92 4.04 33.23 16.00
CA PHE A 92 2.78 32.69 15.49
C PHE A 92 2.28 33.36 14.19
N SER A 93 3.20 33.89 13.37
CA SER A 93 2.90 34.54 12.10
C SER A 93 3.29 33.66 10.91
N LEU A 94 2.53 33.76 9.81
CA LEU A 94 2.82 33.02 8.58
C LEU A 94 4.15 33.43 7.96
N THR A 95 4.53 34.71 8.05
CA THR A 95 5.83 35.20 7.57
C THR A 95 6.99 34.48 8.27
N ASN A 96 6.92 34.37 9.59
CA ASN A 96 7.94 33.65 10.36
C ASN A 96 7.97 32.16 10.03
N VAL A 97 6.80 31.53 9.82
CA VAL A 97 6.75 30.13 9.37
C VAL A 97 7.42 29.99 8.00
N TYR A 98 7.18 30.90 7.07
CA TYR A 98 7.82 30.88 5.75
C TYR A 98 9.34 31.00 5.84
N GLU A 99 9.85 31.91 6.68
CA GLU A 99 11.28 32.09 6.92
C GLU A 99 11.91 30.82 7.53
N LEU A 100 11.28 30.24 8.57
CA LEU A 100 11.75 29.01 9.22
C LEU A 100 11.74 27.80 8.27
N VAL A 101 10.73 27.69 7.42
CA VAL A 101 10.67 26.63 6.40
C VAL A 101 11.78 26.80 5.37
N SER A 102 11.99 28.03 4.91
CA SER A 102 13.06 28.34 3.95
C SER A 102 14.45 28.06 4.53
N GLU A 103 14.67 28.42 5.79
CA GLU A 103 15.91 28.13 6.51
C GLU A 103 16.15 26.63 6.65
N PHE A 104 15.14 25.86 7.08
CA PHE A 104 15.24 24.41 7.21
C PHE A 104 15.56 23.74 5.87
N ILE A 105 14.88 24.12 4.80
CA ILE A 105 15.12 23.57 3.46
C ILE A 105 16.53 23.92 2.98
N ALA A 106 17.00 25.15 3.21
CA ALA A 106 18.36 25.56 2.84
C ALA A 106 19.45 24.80 3.62
N GLY A 107 19.16 24.38 4.86
CA GLY A 107 20.03 23.55 5.68
C GLY A 107 19.84 22.03 5.48
N PHE A 108 18.89 21.60 4.65
CA PHE A 108 18.61 20.18 4.41
C PHE A 108 19.63 19.61 3.42
N ASP A 109 20.67 18.98 3.96
CA ASP A 109 21.79 18.46 3.20
C ASP A 109 21.65 16.97 2.80
N ASP A 110 22.61 16.48 2.02
CA ASP A 110 22.65 15.09 1.56
C ASP A 110 22.63 14.08 2.72
N LYS A 111 23.23 14.44 3.86
CA LYS A 111 23.26 13.59 5.04
C LYS A 111 21.87 13.48 5.66
N ALA A 112 21.14 14.59 5.79
CA ALA A 112 19.76 14.59 6.28
C ALA A 112 18.85 13.77 5.35
N ALA A 113 19.05 13.85 4.04
CA ALA A 113 18.34 13.03 3.06
C ALA A 113 18.65 11.54 3.23
N GLN A 114 19.93 11.16 3.33
CA GLN A 114 20.37 9.79 3.55
C GLN A 114 19.82 9.22 4.87
N ASP A 115 19.79 10.03 5.94
CA ASP A 115 19.22 9.64 7.22
C ASP A 115 17.71 9.39 7.14
N ALA A 116 16.97 10.19 6.37
CA ALA A 116 15.56 9.97 6.14
C ALA A 116 15.30 8.65 5.36
N ILE A 117 16.08 8.40 4.31
CA ILE A 117 16.00 7.17 3.51
C ILE A 117 16.29 5.95 4.39
N ARG A 118 17.42 5.97 5.12
CA ARG A 118 17.83 4.89 6.02
C ARG A 118 16.74 4.54 7.03
N ARG A 119 16.11 5.54 7.66
CA ARG A 119 15.01 5.29 8.62
C ARG A 119 13.81 4.60 7.96
N ALA A 120 13.44 5.00 6.74
CA ALA A 120 12.37 4.33 6.02
C ALA A 120 12.72 2.87 5.69
N GLU A 121 13.97 2.59 5.33
CA GLU A 121 14.46 1.22 5.08
C GLU A 121 14.49 0.35 6.35
N GLU A 122 14.88 0.93 7.49
CA GLU A 122 14.85 0.26 8.80
C GLU A 122 13.42 -0.14 9.17
N VAL A 123 12.44 0.75 8.97
CA VAL A 123 11.01 0.43 9.16
C VAL A 123 10.58 -0.68 8.21
N GLY A 124 10.99 -0.62 6.93
CA GLY A 124 10.69 -1.67 5.96
C GLY A 124 11.26 -3.04 6.37
N THR A 125 12.45 -3.06 6.95
CA THR A 125 13.06 -4.29 7.48
C THR A 125 12.30 -4.83 8.68
N LEU A 126 11.83 -3.95 9.57
CA LEU A 126 11.00 -4.34 10.71
C LEU A 126 9.67 -4.97 10.27
N TYR A 127 8.99 -4.39 9.27
CA TYR A 127 7.75 -4.95 8.75
C TYR A 127 7.96 -6.33 8.12
N LYS A 128 9.04 -6.52 7.34
CA LYS A 128 9.38 -7.84 6.80
C LYS A 128 9.58 -8.89 7.89
N ALA A 129 10.31 -8.54 8.96
CA ALA A 129 10.54 -9.45 10.06
C ALA A 129 9.24 -9.78 10.83
N ALA A 130 8.34 -8.81 10.96
CA ALA A 130 7.03 -9.02 11.58
C ALA A 130 6.14 -9.94 10.74
N ASP A 131 6.12 -9.75 9.42
CA ASP A 131 5.38 -10.62 8.49
C ASP A 131 5.94 -12.06 8.52
N GLU A 132 7.26 -12.23 8.49
CA GLU A 132 7.91 -13.53 8.59
C GLU A 132 7.59 -14.24 9.93
N PHE A 133 7.50 -13.48 11.04
CA PHE A 133 7.11 -14.04 12.33
C PHE A 133 5.64 -14.49 12.35
N LEU A 134 4.74 -13.71 11.76
CA LEU A 134 3.33 -14.07 11.65
C LEU A 134 3.14 -15.36 10.86
N GLU A 135 3.75 -15.46 9.68
CA GLU A 135 3.64 -16.63 8.79
C GLU A 135 4.25 -17.90 9.41
N ASN A 136 5.41 -17.79 10.07
CA ASN A 136 6.14 -18.97 10.55
C ASN A 136 5.80 -19.39 11.98
N THR A 137 5.21 -18.51 12.79
CA THR A 137 4.96 -18.78 14.21
C THR A 137 3.47 -18.69 14.55
N VAL A 138 2.81 -17.62 14.15
CA VAL A 138 1.43 -17.33 14.62
C VAL A 138 0.40 -18.11 13.83
N GLU A 139 0.49 -18.12 12.50
CA GLU A 139 -0.46 -18.86 11.66
C GLU A 139 -0.44 -20.38 11.90
N PRO A 140 0.73 -21.04 12.04
CA PRO A 140 0.76 -22.47 12.36
C PRO A 140 0.13 -22.78 13.73
N GLN A 141 0.40 -21.95 14.75
CA GLN A 141 -0.20 -22.13 16.08
C GLN A 141 -1.72 -21.97 16.07
N LEU A 142 -2.25 -21.00 15.31
CA LEU A 142 -3.69 -20.84 15.14
C LEU A 142 -4.35 -22.06 14.48
N ILE A 143 -3.66 -22.71 13.54
CA ILE A 143 -4.16 -23.93 12.89
C ILE A 143 -4.17 -25.10 13.87
N ASP A 144 -3.10 -25.27 14.65
CA ASP A 144 -3.00 -26.32 15.67
C ASP A 144 -4.10 -26.13 16.74
N ASP A 145 -4.31 -24.89 17.22
CA ASP A 145 -5.35 -24.56 18.21
C ASP A 145 -6.78 -24.81 17.69
N ILE A 146 -7.04 -24.59 16.38
CA ILE A 146 -8.34 -24.91 15.76
C ILE A 146 -8.51 -26.43 15.61
N SER A 147 -7.43 -27.16 15.35
CA SER A 147 -7.47 -28.62 15.22
C SER A 147 -7.76 -29.35 16.54
N ASP A 148 -7.39 -28.73 17.67
CA ASP A 148 -7.66 -29.23 19.03
C ASP A 148 -9.08 -28.90 19.52
N THR A 149 -9.84 -28.07 18.79
CA THR A 149 -11.29 -27.92 19.01
C THR A 149 -12.05 -28.92 18.14
N GLU A 150 -12.42 -30.06 18.74
CA GLU A 150 -13.24 -31.11 18.13
C GLU A 150 -14.47 -30.50 17.42
N ILE A 151 -14.55 -30.65 16.09
CA ILE A 151 -15.78 -30.42 15.32
C ILE A 151 -16.73 -31.56 15.67
N ASP A 152 -17.46 -31.38 16.77
CA ASP A 152 -18.50 -32.29 17.18
C ASP A 152 -19.81 -31.96 16.43
N ASN A 153 -20.14 -32.84 15.49
CA ASN A 153 -21.46 -33.12 14.91
C ASN A 153 -22.26 -32.00 14.21
N LEU A 154 -22.32 -32.09 12.88
CA LEU A 154 -23.55 -31.87 12.11
C LEU A 154 -23.65 -32.91 10.98
N SER A 155 -23.99 -34.14 11.37
CA SER A 155 -24.57 -35.11 10.44
C SER A 155 -26.07 -34.86 10.34
N ASP A 156 -26.49 -33.98 9.43
CA ASP A 156 -27.88 -33.95 9.00
C ASP A 156 -28.08 -35.01 7.90
N THR A 157 -28.25 -36.25 8.34
CA THR A 157 -28.90 -37.28 7.54
C THR A 157 -30.41 -37.13 7.73
N SER A 158 -31.11 -36.51 6.77
CA SER A 158 -32.53 -36.80 6.55
C SER A 158 -32.73 -37.30 5.12
N ASN A 159 -32.64 -38.62 4.97
CA ASN A 159 -33.45 -39.30 3.97
C ASN A 159 -34.92 -39.03 4.31
N ASP A 160 -35.67 -38.46 3.38
CA ASP A 160 -37.07 -38.85 3.23
C ASP A 160 -37.39 -39.01 1.74
N SER A 161 -37.79 -40.22 1.40
CA SER A 161 -38.30 -40.61 0.10
C SER A 161 -39.81 -40.86 0.24
N THR A 162 -40.52 -40.59 -0.85
CA THR A 162 -41.83 -41.12 -1.28
C THR A 162 -43.16 -40.38 -0.96
N GLN A 163 -43.96 -40.30 -2.05
CA GLN A 163 -45.43 -40.21 -2.19
C GLN A 163 -46.04 -38.79 -2.12
N PHE A 164 -46.70 -38.22 -3.14
CA PHE A 164 -47.37 -38.67 -4.37
C PHE A 164 -47.15 -37.64 -5.51
#